data_AF-A0A7S0Z4B1-F1
#
_entry.id   AF-A0A7S0Z4B1-F1
#
_cell.length_a   1.000
_cell.length_b   1.000
_cell.length_c   1.000
_cell.angle_alpha   90.00
_cell.angle_beta   90.00
_cell.angle_gamma   90.00
#
_symmetry.space_group_name_H-M   'P 1'
#
loop_
_entity.id
_entity.type
_entity.pdbx_description
1 polymer ?
#
loop_
_entity_poly.entity_id
_entity_poly.type
_entity_poly.pdbx_seq_one_letter_code
_entity_poly.pdbx_strand_id
1 'polypeptide(L)'
;TLRFEPLADQWGTTVLRVDMRDSGGVRKVGGSFVGEDMADHLVFTLDVRPVNDPPTFRAVNLSLPLQEGNVTRMFAVDVAPGPPNEAGQNISWALRGFSATEGMFEYPPVLSVNGSRGYGALTGEVIFSAVSSGVAEFTVVLVDDGPRIASYGDAGESQGQTFRLQIHAINKPPSFAPLVGQLDLVENRGSLIVDGFAANISKGGPQLFEEQQTLTYVVEESLTQTLTGPWPTQGLLAGFHINEDGDLDITVAQHYYGTFLITVRVSDDGGTEFGGVNSSLVSFRLNVSSVDGQPAFDRQGELLVPETMRLFPQSFSDFLSSIDLSAVPPSQRGHDRDYSFVVVQNSNPSLFLDGPNVSFPSGGVDFTLRPFANGHADIALRLVGPDVRDPEALAPVTVKISVIPVNDPP
;
A
#
# COMPACT_ATOMS: atom_id res chain seq x y z
N THR A 1 -82.54 5.16 12.00
CA THR A 1 -81.25 4.71 11.43
C THR A 1 -80.41 4.13 12.52
N LEU A 2 -79.92 2.90 12.36
CA LEU A 2 -78.95 2.29 13.27
C LEU A 2 -77.54 2.57 12.74
N ARG A 3 -76.60 2.85 13.64
CA ARG A 3 -75.17 3.03 13.32
C ARG A 3 -74.38 2.07 14.18
N PHE A 4 -73.45 1.35 13.57
CA PHE A 4 -72.57 0.40 14.24
C PHE A 4 -71.12 0.78 13.90
N GLU A 5 -70.25 0.62 14.90
CA GLU A 5 -68.81 0.78 14.76
C GLU A 5 -68.19 -0.42 15.49
N PRO A 6 -67.86 -1.49 14.77
CA PRO A 6 -67.12 -2.61 15.35
C PRO A 6 -65.78 -2.12 15.89
N LEU A 7 -65.28 -2.78 16.94
CA LEU A 7 -63.90 -2.58 17.36
C LEU A 7 -62.95 -3.05 16.25
N ALA A 8 -61.77 -2.43 16.17
CA ALA A 8 -60.73 -2.83 15.24
C ALA A 8 -60.43 -4.34 15.39
N ASP A 9 -60.23 -5.00 14.24
CA ASP A 9 -59.84 -6.41 14.12
C ASP A 9 -60.80 -7.40 14.80
N GLN A 10 -62.04 -6.98 15.10
CA GLN A 10 -63.08 -7.84 15.63
C GLN A 10 -64.05 -8.28 14.52
N TRP A 11 -64.27 -9.59 14.44
CA TRP A 11 -65.22 -10.19 13.53
C TRP A 11 -66.05 -11.25 14.25
N GLY A 12 -67.15 -11.65 13.62
CA GLY A 12 -68.05 -12.65 14.12
C GLY A 12 -69.51 -12.18 14.08
N THR A 13 -70.35 -13.05 14.60
CA THR A 13 -71.80 -12.88 14.52
C THR A 13 -72.36 -12.56 15.90
N THR A 14 -73.18 -11.53 16.00
CA THR A 14 -73.90 -11.16 17.22
C THR A 14 -75.40 -11.03 16.95
N VAL A 15 -76.21 -11.28 17.99
CA VAL A 15 -77.67 -11.15 17.91
C VAL A 15 -78.07 -9.89 18.66
N LEU A 16 -78.73 -8.98 17.96
CA LEU A 16 -79.22 -7.72 18.51
C LEU A 16 -80.73 -7.78 18.71
N ARG A 17 -81.17 -7.26 19.85
CA ARG A 17 -82.58 -7.11 20.20
C ARG A 17 -82.90 -5.63 20.35
N VAL A 18 -83.95 -5.18 19.66
CA VAL A 18 -84.45 -3.80 19.73
C VAL A 18 -85.83 -3.81 20.34
N ASP A 19 -85.95 -3.11 21.46
CA ASP A 19 -87.21 -2.90 22.17
C ASP A 19 -87.71 -1.48 21.86
N MET A 20 -88.94 -1.37 21.36
CA MET A 20 -89.57 -0.08 21.09
C MET A 20 -90.64 0.18 22.15
N ARG A 21 -90.61 1.36 22.75
CA ARG A 21 -91.58 1.80 23.75
C ARG A 21 -92.21 3.13 23.34
N ASP A 22 -93.53 3.23 23.44
CA ASP A 22 -94.23 4.51 23.25
C ASP A 22 -94.23 5.36 24.54
N SER A 23 -94.62 6.63 24.42
CA SER A 23 -94.65 7.58 25.55
C SER A 23 -95.94 7.54 26.39
N GLY A 24 -96.89 6.66 26.04
CA GLY A 24 -98.20 6.54 26.69
C GLY A 24 -98.14 5.90 28.07
N GLY A 25 -97.13 5.09 28.35
CA GLY A 25 -96.90 4.47 29.64
C GLY A 25 -97.95 3.42 30.02
N VAL A 26 -97.77 2.81 31.19
CA VAL A 26 -98.77 1.90 31.80
C VAL A 26 -99.39 2.55 33.04
N ARG A 27 -100.73 2.46 33.20
CA ARG A 27 -101.47 3.16 34.25
C ARG A 27 -101.84 2.21 35.39
N LYS A 28 -101.61 2.60 36.65
CA LYS A 28 -101.93 1.78 37.83
C LYS A 28 -103.39 1.98 38.26
N VAL A 29 -104.19 0.91 38.28
CA VAL A 29 -105.58 0.91 38.75
C VAL A 29 -105.78 -0.26 39.72
N GLY A 30 -106.25 0.02 40.94
CA GLY A 30 -106.54 -1.01 41.94
C GLY A 30 -105.33 -1.86 42.36
N GLY A 31 -104.11 -1.30 42.28
CA GLY A 31 -102.87 -2.01 42.62
C GLY A 31 -102.15 -2.69 41.43
N SER A 32 -102.83 -2.86 40.29
CA SER A 32 -102.25 -3.48 39.08
C SER A 32 -102.01 -2.45 37.97
N PHE A 33 -100.97 -2.66 37.16
CA PHE A 33 -100.71 -1.84 35.97
C PHE A 33 -101.56 -2.33 34.79
N VAL A 34 -102.14 -1.41 34.02
CA VAL A 34 -103.02 -1.68 32.87
C VAL A 34 -102.57 -0.82 31.69
N GLY A 35 -102.52 -1.42 30.50
CA GLY A 35 -101.97 -0.84 29.26
C GLY A 35 -100.70 -1.56 28.79
N GLU A 36 -100.42 -1.49 27.50
CA GLU A 36 -99.17 -1.96 26.89
C GLU A 36 -98.52 -0.76 26.20
N ASP A 37 -97.26 -0.50 26.53
CA ASP A 37 -96.48 0.59 25.94
C ASP A 37 -95.22 0.09 25.24
N MET A 38 -95.02 -1.24 25.14
CA MET A 38 -93.92 -1.88 24.42
C MET A 38 -94.42 -2.66 23.22
N ALA A 39 -93.73 -2.54 22.09
CA ALA A 39 -93.94 -3.39 20.93
C ALA A 39 -93.22 -4.74 21.08
N ASP A 40 -93.56 -5.70 20.22
CA ASP A 40 -92.80 -6.95 20.07
C ASP A 40 -91.32 -6.67 19.77
N HIS A 41 -90.45 -7.48 20.36
CA HIS A 41 -89.01 -7.34 20.22
C HIS A 41 -88.58 -7.68 18.79
N LEU A 42 -87.88 -6.76 18.12
CA LEU A 42 -87.23 -7.07 16.85
C LEU A 42 -85.86 -7.68 17.15
N VAL A 43 -85.66 -8.92 16.71
CA VAL A 43 -84.35 -9.58 16.79
C VAL A 43 -83.76 -9.69 15.40
N PHE A 44 -82.51 -9.31 15.24
CA PHE A 44 -81.76 -9.52 14.01
C PHE A 44 -80.30 -9.86 14.31
N THR A 45 -79.68 -10.51 13.34
CA THR A 45 -78.28 -10.91 13.41
C THR A 45 -77.41 -9.87 12.72
N LEU A 46 -76.34 -9.44 13.39
CA LEU A 46 -75.27 -8.66 12.81
C LEU A 46 -74.08 -9.59 12.58
N ASP A 47 -73.71 -9.78 11.32
CA ASP A 47 -72.54 -10.54 10.92
C ASP A 47 -71.42 -9.58 10.50
N VAL A 48 -70.34 -9.54 11.26
CA VAL A 48 -69.13 -8.79 10.94
C VAL A 48 -68.13 -9.77 10.36
N ARG A 49 -67.82 -9.62 9.07
CA ARG A 49 -66.88 -10.52 8.38
C ARG A 49 -65.43 -10.09 8.67
N PRO A 50 -64.50 -11.05 8.80
CA PRO A 50 -63.08 -10.70 8.82
C PRO A 50 -62.69 -10.07 7.47
N VAL A 51 -61.77 -9.11 7.53
CA VAL A 51 -61.16 -8.46 6.37
C VAL A 51 -59.69 -8.79 6.41
N ASN A 52 -59.09 -9.04 5.24
CA ASN A 52 -57.64 -9.25 5.15
C ASN A 52 -56.89 -7.93 5.29
N ASP A 53 -56.04 -7.82 6.31
CA ASP A 53 -55.18 -6.64 6.49
C ASP A 53 -53.85 -6.81 5.72
N PRO A 54 -53.26 -5.71 5.21
CA PRO A 54 -52.00 -5.80 4.49
C PRO A 54 -50.86 -6.15 5.46
N PRO A 55 -49.86 -6.94 4.99
CA PRO A 55 -48.73 -7.32 5.82
C PRO A 55 -47.83 -6.10 6.05
N THR A 56 -46.96 -6.18 7.05
CA THR A 56 -46.07 -5.06 7.44
C THR A 56 -44.62 -5.51 7.58
N PHE A 57 -43.71 -4.57 7.33
CA PHE A 57 -42.27 -4.73 7.52
C PHE A 57 -41.59 -3.35 7.59
N ARG A 58 -40.33 -3.31 8.02
CA ARG A 58 -39.44 -2.15 7.87
C ARG A 58 -38.14 -2.59 7.22
N ALA A 59 -37.82 -2.01 6.07
CA ALA A 59 -36.57 -2.27 5.37
C ALA A 59 -35.37 -1.56 6.05
N VAL A 60 -34.19 -2.16 5.94
CA VAL A 60 -32.94 -1.72 6.54
C VAL A 60 -31.84 -1.78 5.49
N ASN A 61 -31.10 -0.69 5.35
CA ASN A 61 -29.96 -0.63 4.43
C ASN A 61 -28.79 -1.48 4.96
N LEU A 62 -28.05 -2.08 4.03
CA LEU A 62 -26.91 -2.95 4.32
C LEU A 62 -25.64 -2.32 3.76
N SER A 63 -24.56 -2.38 4.54
CA SER A 63 -23.23 -1.92 4.15
C SER A 63 -22.22 -2.92 4.69
N LEU A 64 -21.56 -3.63 3.79
CA LEU A 64 -20.70 -4.77 4.11
C LEU A 64 -19.46 -4.76 3.22
N PRO A 65 -18.35 -5.33 3.66
CA PRO A 65 -17.21 -5.54 2.77
C PRO A 65 -17.46 -6.72 1.83
N LEU A 66 -16.73 -6.76 0.71
CA LEU A 66 -16.77 -7.87 -0.24
C LEU A 66 -16.34 -9.18 0.44
N GLN A 67 -17.16 -10.23 0.30
CA GLN A 67 -16.92 -11.53 0.89
C GLN A 67 -17.08 -12.62 -0.15
N GLU A 68 -16.26 -13.66 -0.06
CA GLU A 68 -16.35 -14.83 -0.92
C GLU A 68 -17.54 -15.73 -0.53
N GLY A 69 -18.16 -16.36 -1.53
CA GLY A 69 -19.24 -17.33 -1.33
C GLY A 69 -20.60 -16.70 -1.04
N ASN A 70 -21.53 -17.52 -0.53
CA ASN A 70 -22.89 -17.09 -0.21
C ASN A 70 -22.96 -16.38 1.13
N VAL A 71 -23.59 -15.22 1.14
CA VAL A 71 -23.80 -14.36 2.30
C VAL A 71 -25.29 -14.20 2.55
N THR A 72 -25.73 -14.48 3.79
CA THR A 72 -27.11 -14.22 4.26
C THR A 72 -27.11 -13.04 5.23
N ARG A 73 -27.97 -12.05 4.99
CA ARG A 73 -28.10 -10.86 5.84
C ARG A 73 -29.54 -10.44 6.00
N MET A 74 -29.89 -9.95 7.18
CA MET A 74 -31.21 -9.40 7.47
C MET A 74 -31.36 -8.03 6.82
N PHE A 75 -32.31 -7.87 5.90
CA PHE A 75 -32.64 -6.57 5.30
C PHE A 75 -33.97 -6.01 5.82
N ALA A 76 -34.78 -6.79 6.53
CA ALA A 76 -36.07 -6.32 7.05
C ALA A 76 -36.35 -6.81 8.46
N VAL A 77 -36.99 -5.95 9.25
CA VAL A 77 -37.45 -6.18 10.62
C VAL A 77 -38.94 -5.84 10.73
N ASP A 78 -39.55 -6.11 11.87
CA ASP A 78 -40.98 -5.91 12.12
C ASP A 78 -41.85 -6.57 11.04
N VAL A 79 -41.42 -7.74 10.56
CA VAL A 79 -42.12 -8.50 9.54
C VAL A 79 -43.33 -9.19 10.18
N ALA A 80 -44.52 -8.91 9.67
CA ALA A 80 -45.75 -9.53 10.14
C ALA A 80 -46.74 -9.75 8.99
N PRO A 81 -47.49 -10.87 9.00
CA PRO A 81 -48.57 -11.11 8.05
C PRO A 81 -49.73 -10.12 8.18
N GLY A 82 -49.96 -9.57 9.38
CA GLY A 82 -51.07 -8.68 9.69
C GLY A 82 -51.25 -8.59 11.21
N PRO A 83 -52.40 -8.07 11.69
CA PRO A 83 -52.78 -8.10 13.10
C PRO A 83 -52.83 -9.53 13.69
N PRO A 84 -52.93 -9.70 15.02
CA PRO A 84 -52.81 -11.03 15.66
C PRO A 84 -53.77 -12.11 15.15
N ASN A 85 -54.96 -11.73 14.67
CA ASN A 85 -55.93 -12.64 14.04
C ASN A 85 -55.45 -13.23 12.70
N GLU A 86 -54.39 -12.68 12.11
CA GLU A 86 -53.82 -13.09 10.82
C GLU A 86 -52.42 -13.70 10.97
N ALA A 87 -51.94 -13.91 12.19
CA ALA A 87 -50.62 -14.48 12.48
C ALA A 87 -50.35 -15.85 11.81
N GLY A 88 -51.41 -16.55 11.38
CA GLY A 88 -51.32 -17.81 10.65
C GLY A 88 -51.05 -17.69 9.15
N GLN A 89 -51.30 -16.54 8.52
CA GLN A 89 -51.19 -16.37 7.07
C GLN A 89 -49.76 -16.50 6.56
N ASN A 90 -49.59 -17.06 5.35
CA ASN A 90 -48.30 -17.17 4.69
C ASN A 90 -47.87 -15.90 4.02
N ILE A 91 -46.66 -15.45 4.34
CA ILE A 91 -46.04 -14.29 3.70
C ILE A 91 -44.85 -14.68 2.81
N SER A 92 -44.68 -13.92 1.74
CA SER A 92 -43.56 -14.04 0.80
C SER A 92 -43.13 -12.66 0.31
N TRP A 93 -41.84 -12.52 -0.02
CA TRP A 93 -41.32 -11.29 -0.64
C TRP A 93 -41.61 -11.28 -2.12
N ALA A 94 -42.09 -10.14 -2.64
CA ALA A 94 -42.15 -9.90 -4.07
C ALA A 94 -41.28 -8.71 -4.45
N LEU A 95 -40.39 -8.92 -5.41
CA LEU A 95 -39.50 -7.89 -5.94
C LEU A 95 -40.28 -7.05 -6.97
N ARG A 96 -40.34 -5.74 -6.75
CA ARG A 96 -40.98 -4.76 -7.65
C ARG A 96 -39.96 -4.00 -8.49
N GLY A 97 -38.73 -3.89 -8.00
CA GLY A 97 -37.62 -3.25 -8.69
C GLY A 97 -36.29 -3.76 -8.18
N PHE A 98 -35.31 -3.87 -9.09
CA PHE A 98 -33.95 -4.27 -8.77
C PHE A 98 -32.99 -3.61 -9.75
N SER A 99 -31.97 -2.96 -9.21
CA SER A 99 -30.85 -2.41 -9.97
C SER A 99 -29.56 -2.65 -9.20
N ALA A 100 -28.50 -3.05 -9.88
CA ALA A 100 -27.20 -3.27 -9.27
C ALA A 100 -26.08 -2.81 -10.21
N THR A 101 -24.90 -2.55 -9.64
CA THR A 101 -23.66 -2.43 -10.41
C THR A 101 -23.50 -3.67 -11.31
N GLU A 102 -23.10 -3.45 -12.57
CA GLU A 102 -22.96 -4.53 -13.55
C GLU A 102 -21.94 -5.58 -13.08
N GLY A 103 -22.30 -6.86 -13.21
CA GLY A 103 -21.43 -7.98 -12.78
C GLY A 103 -21.27 -8.13 -11.27
N MET A 104 -21.99 -7.37 -10.44
CA MET A 104 -21.83 -7.39 -8.98
C MET A 104 -22.11 -8.75 -8.34
N PHE A 105 -23.07 -9.52 -8.87
CA PHE A 105 -23.47 -10.80 -8.31
C PHE A 105 -23.24 -11.95 -9.30
N GLU A 106 -22.80 -13.11 -8.79
CA GLU A 106 -22.68 -14.34 -9.58
C GLU A 106 -24.06 -14.86 -10.03
N TYR A 107 -25.05 -14.76 -9.13
CA TYR A 107 -26.46 -15.09 -9.37
C TYR A 107 -27.37 -14.01 -8.78
N PRO A 108 -28.61 -13.85 -9.31
CA PRO A 108 -29.58 -12.91 -8.73
C PRO A 108 -29.80 -13.16 -7.22
N PRO A 109 -29.76 -12.12 -6.38
CA PRO A 109 -30.03 -12.26 -4.95
C PRO A 109 -31.42 -12.84 -4.68
N VAL A 110 -31.52 -13.68 -3.66
CA VAL A 110 -32.78 -14.31 -3.22
C VAL A 110 -33.23 -13.69 -1.91
N LEU A 111 -34.53 -13.39 -1.81
CA LEU A 111 -35.15 -12.89 -0.58
C LEU A 111 -35.93 -14.00 0.10
N SER A 112 -35.80 -14.13 1.42
CA SER A 112 -36.52 -15.12 2.23
C SER A 112 -37.08 -14.50 3.50
N VAL A 113 -38.12 -15.12 4.04
CA VAL A 113 -38.62 -14.82 5.38
C VAL A 113 -37.92 -15.77 6.35
N ASN A 114 -37.34 -15.23 7.41
CA ASN A 114 -36.69 -15.98 8.48
C ASN A 114 -37.48 -15.87 9.78
N GLY A 115 -37.55 -16.96 10.53
CA GLY A 115 -38.27 -17.08 11.79
C GLY A 115 -39.41 -18.11 11.72
N SER A 116 -39.85 -18.58 12.89
CA SER A 116 -40.99 -19.50 13.01
C SER A 116 -42.23 -18.75 13.45
N ARG A 117 -43.38 -19.06 12.84
CA ARG A 117 -44.65 -18.42 13.22
C ARG A 117 -45.08 -18.91 14.60
N GLY A 118 -45.40 -17.96 15.47
CA GLY A 118 -45.80 -18.23 16.86
C GLY A 118 -44.65 -18.21 17.88
N TYR A 119 -43.39 -18.10 17.47
CA TYR A 119 -42.24 -17.95 18.36
C TYR A 119 -41.16 -17.03 17.75
N GLY A 120 -41.01 -15.82 18.31
CA GLY A 120 -40.02 -14.82 17.86
C GLY A 120 -40.54 -13.86 16.77
N ALA A 121 -39.79 -12.78 16.52
CA ALA A 121 -40.11 -11.82 15.46
C ALA A 121 -39.66 -12.36 14.10
N LEU A 122 -40.52 -12.31 13.08
CA LEU A 122 -40.11 -12.65 11.71
C LEU A 122 -39.19 -11.54 11.17
N THR A 123 -38.29 -11.92 10.27
CA THR A 123 -37.36 -11.00 9.62
C THR A 123 -37.24 -11.33 8.13
N GLY A 124 -36.77 -10.37 7.34
CA GLY A 124 -36.44 -10.58 5.93
C GLY A 124 -34.94 -10.77 5.76
N GLU A 125 -34.54 -11.81 5.03
CA GLU A 125 -33.16 -12.09 4.70
C GLU A 125 -32.93 -11.96 3.19
N VAL A 126 -31.76 -11.45 2.84
CA VAL A 126 -31.23 -11.46 1.47
C VAL A 126 -30.03 -12.40 1.44
N ILE A 127 -30.03 -13.28 0.44
CA ILE A 127 -29.00 -14.28 0.19
C ILE A 127 -28.37 -13.94 -1.15
N PHE A 128 -27.05 -13.73 -1.18
CA PHE A 128 -26.33 -13.31 -2.38
C PHE A 128 -24.90 -13.83 -2.37
N SER A 129 -24.27 -13.88 -3.56
CA SER A 129 -22.82 -14.03 -3.70
C SER A 129 -22.30 -12.90 -4.56
N ALA A 130 -21.50 -12.01 -3.96
CA ALA A 130 -20.96 -10.84 -4.63
C ALA A 130 -19.55 -11.14 -5.14
N VAL A 131 -19.27 -10.77 -6.40
CA VAL A 131 -17.96 -10.96 -7.05
C VAL A 131 -17.22 -9.65 -7.30
N SER A 132 -17.90 -8.52 -7.12
CA SER A 132 -17.30 -7.18 -7.13
C SER A 132 -17.93 -6.28 -6.07
N SER A 133 -17.26 -5.19 -5.75
CA SER A 133 -17.85 -4.09 -4.99
C SER A 133 -18.90 -3.36 -5.83
N GLY A 134 -19.80 -2.65 -5.18
CA GLY A 134 -20.87 -1.95 -5.86
C GLY A 134 -22.06 -1.64 -4.98
N VAL A 135 -23.12 -1.19 -5.64
CA VAL A 135 -24.37 -0.82 -5.00
C VAL A 135 -25.50 -1.56 -5.70
N ALA A 136 -26.35 -2.20 -4.90
CA ALA A 136 -27.63 -2.73 -5.33
C ALA A 136 -28.77 -2.03 -4.58
N GLU A 137 -29.85 -1.76 -5.30
CA GLU A 137 -31.08 -1.18 -4.76
C GLU A 137 -32.24 -2.12 -5.07
N PHE A 138 -33.02 -2.42 -4.03
CA PHE A 138 -34.14 -3.34 -4.08
C PHE A 138 -35.41 -2.58 -3.71
N THR A 139 -36.46 -2.69 -4.53
CA THR A 139 -37.81 -2.27 -4.18
C THR A 139 -38.64 -3.52 -3.94
N VAL A 140 -39.12 -3.72 -2.71
CA VAL A 140 -39.79 -4.94 -2.28
C VAL A 140 -41.14 -4.63 -1.66
N VAL A 141 -42.05 -5.59 -1.80
CA VAL A 141 -43.30 -5.67 -1.06
C VAL A 141 -43.37 -7.02 -0.36
N LEU A 142 -44.17 -7.08 0.69
CA LEU A 142 -44.52 -8.30 1.38
C LEU A 142 -45.94 -8.69 0.95
N VAL A 143 -46.15 -9.96 0.68
CA VAL A 143 -47.41 -10.47 0.12
C VAL A 143 -47.89 -11.63 0.99
N ASP A 144 -49.12 -11.55 1.49
CA ASP A 144 -49.76 -12.65 2.22
C ASP A 144 -50.63 -13.54 1.30
N ASP A 145 -51.13 -14.64 1.87
CA ASP A 145 -52.04 -15.60 1.24
C ASP A 145 -53.50 -15.48 1.69
N GLY A 146 -53.87 -14.36 2.32
CA GLY A 146 -55.24 -14.09 2.72
C GLY A 146 -56.18 -13.72 1.56
N PRO A 147 -57.49 -13.55 1.84
CA PRO A 147 -58.48 -13.12 0.86
C PRO A 147 -58.10 -11.78 0.18
N ARG A 148 -58.61 -11.54 -1.04
CA ARG A 148 -58.30 -10.33 -1.84
C ARG A 148 -59.54 -9.69 -2.47
N ILE A 149 -60.69 -9.81 -1.82
CA ILE A 149 -61.94 -9.28 -2.34
C ILE A 149 -61.99 -7.77 -2.06
N ALA A 150 -61.63 -6.96 -3.05
CA ALA A 150 -61.55 -5.50 -2.92
C ALA A 150 -62.85 -4.85 -2.41
N SER A 151 -64.03 -5.41 -2.73
CA SER A 151 -65.32 -4.90 -2.23
C SER A 151 -65.53 -5.13 -0.73
N TYR A 152 -64.74 -5.99 -0.09
CA TYR A 152 -64.76 -6.25 1.36
C TYR A 152 -63.64 -5.52 2.10
N GLY A 153 -62.76 -4.80 1.38
CA GLY A 153 -61.63 -4.08 1.97
C GLY A 153 -60.36 -4.91 2.10
N ASP A 154 -60.36 -6.16 1.63
CA ASP A 154 -59.21 -7.06 1.72
C ASP A 154 -57.99 -6.53 0.94
N ALA A 155 -56.83 -6.52 1.58
CA ALA A 155 -55.56 -6.14 0.97
C ALA A 155 -54.48 -7.17 1.31
N GLY A 156 -53.89 -7.81 0.29
CA GLY A 156 -52.89 -8.88 0.47
C GLY A 156 -51.44 -8.46 0.19
N GLU A 157 -51.16 -7.16 0.11
CA GLU A 157 -49.85 -6.61 -0.23
C GLU A 157 -49.54 -5.38 0.61
N SER A 158 -48.31 -5.31 1.11
CA SER A 158 -47.83 -4.18 1.90
C SER A 158 -47.50 -2.97 1.02
N GLN A 159 -47.26 -1.82 1.66
CA GLN A 159 -46.61 -0.69 0.98
C GLN A 159 -45.18 -1.06 0.57
N GLY A 160 -44.80 -0.70 -0.65
CA GLY A 160 -43.45 -0.94 -1.17
C GLY A 160 -42.39 -0.15 -0.39
N GLN A 161 -41.28 -0.81 -0.07
CA GLN A 161 -40.12 -0.15 0.53
C GLN A 161 -38.86 -0.47 -0.24
N THR A 162 -37.91 0.46 -0.17
CA THR A 162 -36.60 0.34 -0.79
C THR A 162 -35.54 0.07 0.26
N PHE A 163 -34.59 -0.82 -0.03
CA PHE A 163 -33.33 -0.88 0.70
C PHE A 163 -32.13 -0.92 -0.25
N ARG A 164 -31.02 -0.37 0.23
CA ARG A 164 -29.74 -0.33 -0.47
C ARG A 164 -28.78 -1.35 0.16
N LEU A 165 -28.15 -2.16 -0.67
CA LEU A 165 -27.02 -3.01 -0.33
C LEU A 165 -25.75 -2.41 -0.94
N GLN A 166 -24.87 -1.91 -0.10
CA GLN A 166 -23.55 -1.44 -0.50
C GLN A 166 -22.50 -2.50 -0.13
N ILE A 167 -21.77 -2.97 -1.14
CA ILE A 167 -20.60 -3.83 -0.97
C ILE A 167 -19.36 -2.99 -1.22
N HIS A 168 -18.51 -2.85 -0.20
CA HIS A 168 -17.24 -2.13 -0.28
C HIS A 168 -16.14 -3.03 -0.80
N ALA A 169 -15.25 -2.49 -1.63
CA ALA A 169 -14.03 -3.18 -2.04
C ALA A 169 -13.13 -3.41 -0.81
N ILE A 170 -12.36 -4.49 -0.82
CA ILE A 170 -11.30 -4.74 0.16
C ILE A 170 -9.99 -4.67 -0.59
N ASN A 171 -9.19 -3.65 -0.27
CA ASN A 171 -7.88 -3.44 -0.85
C ASN A 171 -6.97 -4.67 -0.72
N LYS A 172 -6.23 -4.99 -1.78
CA LYS A 172 -5.28 -6.11 -1.84
C LYS A 172 -3.86 -5.58 -1.94
N PRO A 173 -2.88 -6.23 -1.30
CA PRO A 173 -1.53 -5.69 -1.25
C PRO A 173 -0.90 -5.68 -2.64
N PRO A 174 -0.10 -4.64 -2.96
CA PRO A 174 0.56 -4.55 -4.24
C PRO A 174 1.73 -5.54 -4.29
N SER A 175 2.22 -5.85 -5.48
CA SER A 175 3.38 -6.73 -5.65
C SER A 175 4.15 -6.41 -6.93
N PHE A 176 5.42 -6.81 -6.95
CA PHE A 176 6.24 -6.83 -8.16
C PHE A 176 7.30 -7.92 -8.03
N ALA A 177 7.90 -8.29 -9.15
CA ALA A 177 9.00 -9.25 -9.23
C ALA A 177 10.27 -8.53 -9.71
N PRO A 178 11.37 -8.56 -8.95
CA PRO A 178 12.65 -8.06 -9.45
C PRO A 178 13.09 -8.83 -10.69
N LEU A 179 13.57 -8.13 -11.72
CA LEU A 179 14.06 -8.70 -12.97
C LEU A 179 15.15 -9.74 -12.75
N VAL A 180 15.99 -9.47 -11.75
CA VAL A 180 17.12 -10.31 -11.34
C VAL A 180 17.10 -10.52 -9.83
N GLY A 181 17.44 -11.73 -9.38
CA GLY A 181 17.61 -12.01 -7.95
C GLY A 181 18.86 -11.35 -7.34
N GLN A 182 19.80 -10.94 -8.17
CA GLN A 182 20.99 -10.17 -7.81
C GLN A 182 21.25 -9.07 -8.84
N LEU A 183 21.40 -7.83 -8.37
CA LEU A 183 21.86 -6.69 -9.14
C LEU A 183 23.35 -6.47 -8.84
N ASP A 184 24.17 -6.39 -9.88
CA ASP A 184 25.61 -6.13 -9.77
C ASP A 184 25.92 -4.67 -10.13
N LEU A 185 26.51 -3.94 -9.20
CA LEU A 185 26.99 -2.57 -9.35
C LEU A 185 28.47 -2.48 -9.04
N VAL A 186 29.06 -1.38 -9.50
CA VAL A 186 30.42 -0.99 -9.17
C VAL A 186 30.33 0.22 -8.24
N GLU A 187 31.14 0.26 -7.18
CA GLU A 187 31.15 1.44 -6.30
C GLU A 187 31.50 2.72 -7.09
N ASN A 188 31.04 3.88 -6.62
CA ASN A 188 31.29 5.20 -7.21
C ASN A 188 30.78 5.39 -8.65
N ARG A 189 29.98 4.46 -9.19
CA ARG A 189 29.41 4.56 -10.54
C ARG A 189 28.52 5.80 -10.75
N GLY A 190 27.92 6.33 -9.68
CA GLY A 190 26.82 7.30 -9.76
C GLY A 190 25.49 6.60 -10.09
N SER A 191 24.50 7.38 -10.52
CA SER A 191 23.16 6.85 -10.86
C SER A 191 23.22 5.82 -11.99
N LEU A 192 22.51 4.71 -11.80
CA LEU A 192 22.22 3.70 -12.80
C LEU A 192 20.71 3.57 -12.97
N ILE A 193 20.26 3.59 -14.22
CA ILE A 193 18.91 3.16 -14.59
C ILE A 193 18.97 1.69 -15.01
N VAL A 194 18.15 0.85 -14.38
CA VAL A 194 17.95 -0.55 -14.70
C VAL A 194 16.55 -0.72 -15.27
N ASP A 195 16.48 -0.77 -16.60
CA ASP A 195 15.22 -0.86 -17.34
C ASP A 195 14.46 -2.14 -16.99
N GLY A 196 13.16 -2.02 -16.70
CA GLY A 196 12.28 -3.14 -16.38
C GLY A 196 12.68 -3.91 -15.12
N PHE A 197 13.38 -3.29 -14.18
CA PHE A 197 13.77 -3.91 -12.91
C PHE A 197 12.57 -4.46 -12.14
N ALA A 198 11.48 -3.71 -12.02
CA ALA A 198 10.24 -4.18 -11.43
C ALA A 198 9.34 -4.74 -12.52
N ALA A 199 9.30 -6.07 -12.64
CA ALA A 199 8.42 -6.78 -13.56
C ALA A 199 7.15 -7.26 -12.85
N ASN A 200 6.12 -7.64 -13.62
CA ASN A 200 4.84 -8.16 -13.10
C ASN A 200 4.25 -7.28 -11.99
N ILE A 201 4.31 -5.96 -12.16
CA ILE A 201 3.77 -4.99 -11.22
C ILE A 201 2.24 -5.20 -11.13
N SER A 202 1.75 -5.38 -9.91
CA SER A 202 0.34 -5.54 -9.59
C SER A 202 -0.03 -4.59 -8.47
N LYS A 203 -1.18 -3.94 -8.61
CA LYS A 203 -1.80 -3.10 -7.58
C LYS A 203 -2.75 -3.88 -6.66
N GLY A 204 -2.63 -5.20 -6.63
CA GLY A 204 -3.43 -6.06 -5.75
C GLY A 204 -4.45 -6.95 -6.46
N GLY A 205 -4.81 -6.66 -7.72
CA GLY A 205 -5.67 -7.53 -8.54
C GLY A 205 -6.35 -6.82 -9.70
N PRO A 206 -7.14 -7.54 -10.53
CA PRO A 206 -7.73 -7.02 -11.77
C PRO A 206 -9.00 -6.18 -11.56
N GLN A 207 -9.41 -5.93 -10.31
CA GLN A 207 -10.62 -5.17 -10.03
C GLN A 207 -10.38 -3.69 -10.35
N LEU A 208 -11.34 -3.01 -10.98
CA LEU A 208 -11.20 -1.60 -11.40
C LEU A 208 -10.76 -0.66 -10.27
N PHE A 209 -11.15 -0.95 -9.02
CA PHE A 209 -10.73 -0.20 -7.84
C PHE A 209 -9.23 -0.35 -7.54
N GLU A 210 -8.66 -1.54 -7.74
CA GLU A 210 -7.24 -1.83 -7.52
C GLU A 210 -6.39 -1.21 -8.65
N GLU A 211 -6.82 -1.33 -9.90
CA GLU A 211 -6.10 -0.82 -11.08
C GLU A 211 -5.91 0.71 -11.08
N GLN A 212 -6.78 1.44 -10.38
CA GLN A 212 -6.72 2.91 -10.25
C GLN A 212 -5.78 3.41 -9.16
N GLN A 213 -5.27 2.52 -8.31
CA GLN A 213 -4.40 2.91 -7.20
C GLN A 213 -3.03 3.38 -7.67
N THR A 214 -2.31 4.10 -6.83
CA THR A 214 -0.93 4.56 -7.11
C THR A 214 0.08 3.82 -6.24
N LEU A 215 1.23 3.47 -6.82
CA LEU A 215 2.26 2.70 -6.10
C LEU A 215 3.38 3.61 -5.61
N THR A 216 3.85 3.32 -4.39
CA THR A 216 5.02 3.94 -3.78
C THR A 216 6.02 2.86 -3.36
N TYR A 217 7.28 3.04 -3.72
CA TYR A 217 8.38 2.13 -3.39
C TYR A 217 9.33 2.78 -2.40
N VAL A 218 9.58 2.12 -1.28
CA VAL A 218 10.48 2.62 -0.23
C VAL A 218 11.40 1.49 0.22
N VAL A 219 12.69 1.78 0.34
CA VAL A 219 13.64 0.84 0.93
C VAL A 219 13.43 0.77 2.44
N GLU A 220 13.16 -0.42 2.93
CA GLU A 220 12.99 -0.70 4.36
C GLU A 220 14.36 -0.95 4.99
N GLU A 221 15.09 0.14 5.29
CA GLU A 221 16.45 0.10 5.82
C GLU A 221 16.58 -0.85 7.03
N SER A 222 15.59 -0.85 7.94
CA SER A 222 15.56 -1.73 9.12
C SER A 222 15.46 -3.23 8.81
N LEU A 223 15.01 -3.60 7.61
CA LEU A 223 14.86 -4.97 7.12
C LEU A 223 15.92 -5.33 6.07
N THR A 224 16.74 -4.37 5.66
CA THR A 224 17.90 -4.62 4.81
C THR A 224 19.05 -5.22 5.63
N GLN A 225 19.86 -6.07 5.01
CA GLN A 225 20.90 -6.80 5.72
C GLN A 225 22.22 -6.73 4.96
N THR A 226 23.32 -6.55 5.69
CA THR A 226 24.67 -6.78 5.16
C THR A 226 24.94 -8.27 5.13
N LEU A 227 25.25 -8.81 3.96
CA LEU A 227 25.74 -10.18 3.84
C LEU A 227 27.27 -10.20 3.90
N THR A 228 27.92 -9.25 3.23
CA THR A 228 29.38 -9.03 3.25
C THR A 228 29.71 -7.55 3.14
N GLY A 229 30.88 -7.14 3.63
CA GLY A 229 31.36 -5.74 3.57
C GLY A 229 30.92 -4.87 4.77
N PRO A 230 31.42 -3.63 4.87
CA PRO A 230 31.02 -2.69 5.91
C PRO A 230 29.65 -2.06 5.59
N TRP A 231 28.76 -1.98 6.59
CA TRP A 231 27.50 -1.24 6.43
C TRP A 231 27.70 0.26 6.64
N PRO A 232 27.20 1.13 5.74
CA PRO A 232 27.18 2.57 5.94
C PRO A 232 26.33 3.00 7.13
N THR A 233 26.87 3.87 7.98
CA THR A 233 26.11 4.49 9.08
C THR A 233 25.02 5.46 8.60
N GLN A 234 25.12 5.96 7.36
CA GLN A 234 24.13 6.87 6.76
C GLN A 234 23.19 6.21 5.74
N GLY A 235 23.23 4.88 5.61
CA GLY A 235 22.45 4.14 4.61
C GLY A 235 23.24 3.82 3.34
N LEU A 236 22.90 2.71 2.69
CA LEU A 236 23.65 2.16 1.55
C LEU A 236 23.34 2.86 0.24
N LEU A 237 22.13 3.37 0.08
CA LEU A 237 21.66 3.95 -1.16
C LEU A 237 21.54 5.47 -1.00
N ALA A 238 22.29 6.21 -1.83
CA ALA A 238 22.16 7.65 -1.96
C ALA A 238 20.95 8.06 -2.82
N GLY A 239 20.43 7.13 -3.63
CA GLY A 239 19.21 7.29 -4.41
C GLY A 239 18.58 5.95 -4.72
N PHE A 240 17.26 5.87 -4.60
CA PHE A 240 16.46 4.70 -4.98
C PHE A 240 15.08 5.19 -5.42
N HIS A 241 14.70 4.90 -6.66
CA HIS A 241 13.39 5.23 -7.20
C HIS A 241 12.99 4.21 -8.26
N ILE A 242 11.75 3.72 -8.20
CA ILE A 242 11.16 2.89 -9.25
C ILE A 242 10.03 3.69 -9.88
N ASN A 243 10.07 3.88 -11.20
CA ASN A 243 9.02 4.60 -11.94
C ASN A 243 7.80 3.71 -12.26
N GLU A 244 6.77 4.27 -12.91
CA GLU A 244 5.56 3.53 -13.29
C GLU A 244 5.80 2.42 -14.32
N ASP A 245 6.83 2.58 -15.17
CA ASP A 245 7.23 1.57 -16.17
C ASP A 245 8.04 0.41 -15.56
N GLY A 246 8.43 0.54 -14.28
CA GLY A 246 9.21 -0.44 -13.55
C GLY A 246 10.72 -0.28 -13.65
N ASP A 247 11.23 0.84 -14.18
CA ASP A 247 12.66 1.12 -14.24
C ASP A 247 13.16 1.60 -12.88
N LEU A 248 14.29 1.04 -12.43
CA LEU A 248 14.94 1.40 -11.19
C LEU A 248 16.07 2.41 -11.46
N ASP A 249 15.97 3.61 -10.88
CA ASP A 249 17.09 4.52 -10.68
C ASP A 249 17.72 4.27 -9.30
N ILE A 250 18.96 3.81 -9.29
CA ILE A 250 19.70 3.47 -8.09
C ILE A 250 21.07 4.14 -8.07
N THR A 251 21.43 4.70 -6.92
CA THR A 251 22.77 5.23 -6.64
C THR A 251 23.24 4.68 -5.31
N VAL A 252 24.36 3.96 -5.30
CA VAL A 252 25.00 3.48 -4.07
C VAL A 252 25.82 4.60 -3.45
N ALA A 253 25.86 4.68 -2.13
CA ALA A 253 26.77 5.55 -1.40
C ALA A 253 28.22 5.31 -1.83
N GLN A 254 29.01 6.39 -1.95
CA GLN A 254 30.39 6.31 -2.41
C GLN A 254 31.25 5.49 -1.46
N HIS A 255 32.20 4.75 -2.04
CA HIS A 255 33.20 3.93 -1.33
C HIS A 255 32.65 2.78 -0.47
N TYR A 256 31.43 2.32 -0.76
CA TYR A 256 30.86 1.13 -0.14
C TYR A 256 30.84 -0.02 -1.14
N TYR A 257 31.32 -1.18 -0.69
CA TYR A 257 31.34 -2.43 -1.43
C TYR A 257 30.89 -3.59 -0.55
N GLY A 258 30.47 -4.67 -1.17
CA GLY A 258 29.94 -5.84 -0.48
C GLY A 258 28.63 -6.32 -1.08
N THR A 259 28.04 -7.32 -0.45
CA THR A 259 26.77 -7.89 -0.85
C THR A 259 25.73 -7.59 0.22
N PHE A 260 24.59 -7.10 -0.22
CA PHE A 260 23.51 -6.60 0.63
C PHE A 260 22.19 -7.25 0.21
N LEU A 261 21.34 -7.57 1.17
CA LEU A 261 19.95 -7.92 0.93
C LEU A 261 19.11 -6.66 1.07
N ILE A 262 18.60 -6.15 -0.04
CA ILE A 262 17.73 -4.98 -0.08
C ILE A 262 16.29 -5.46 0.04
N THR A 263 15.54 -4.86 0.95
CA THR A 263 14.12 -5.10 1.15
C THR A 263 13.37 -3.82 0.83
N VAL A 264 12.46 -3.90 -0.13
CA VAL A 264 11.63 -2.81 -0.61
C VAL A 264 10.21 -3.04 -0.13
N ARG A 265 9.63 -2.06 0.56
CA ARG A 265 8.18 -1.98 0.73
C ARG A 265 7.58 -1.34 -0.50
N VAL A 266 6.70 -2.05 -1.17
CA VAL A 266 5.76 -1.48 -2.14
C VAL A 266 4.45 -1.22 -1.41
N SER A 267 3.89 -0.02 -1.56
CA SER A 267 2.61 0.36 -0.98
C SER A 267 1.69 0.97 -2.03
N ASP A 268 0.39 0.78 -1.85
CA ASP A 268 -0.66 1.44 -2.62
C ASP A 268 -1.45 2.44 -1.76
N ASP A 269 -2.31 3.23 -2.40
CA ASP A 269 -3.22 4.20 -1.78
C ASP A 269 -4.64 3.67 -1.56
N GLY A 270 -4.89 2.36 -1.71
CA GLY A 270 -6.19 1.73 -1.52
C GLY A 270 -6.67 1.64 -0.06
N GLY A 271 -5.78 1.91 0.89
CA GLY A 271 -6.10 1.98 2.32
C GLY A 271 -6.25 0.62 3.01
N THR A 272 -6.71 0.64 4.28
CA THR A 272 -6.78 -0.56 5.15
C THR A 272 -8.17 -0.81 5.75
N GLU A 273 -9.19 -0.09 5.25
CA GLU A 273 -10.57 -0.29 5.68
C GLU A 273 -11.02 -1.74 5.40
N PHE A 274 -11.95 -2.22 6.23
CA PHE A 274 -12.51 -3.57 6.12
C PHE A 274 -11.48 -4.72 6.14
N GLY A 275 -10.29 -4.48 6.69
CA GLY A 275 -9.20 -5.46 6.72
C GLY A 275 -8.38 -5.51 5.44
N GLY A 276 -8.46 -4.47 4.61
CA GLY A 276 -7.59 -4.29 3.46
C GLY A 276 -6.12 -4.18 3.85
N VAL A 277 -5.23 -4.51 2.91
CA VAL A 277 -3.79 -4.44 3.10
C VAL A 277 -3.20 -3.65 1.94
N ASN A 278 -2.46 -2.58 2.25
CA ASN A 278 -1.96 -1.63 1.26
C ASN A 278 -0.44 -1.72 1.05
N SER A 279 0.22 -2.77 1.54
CA SER A 279 1.66 -2.92 1.34
C SER A 279 2.13 -4.36 1.36
N SER A 280 3.23 -4.62 0.67
CA SER A 280 3.98 -5.87 0.72
C SER A 280 5.48 -5.59 0.72
N LEU A 281 6.27 -6.63 1.01
CA LEU A 281 7.71 -6.58 1.04
C LEU A 281 8.28 -7.45 -0.07
N VAL A 282 9.24 -6.92 -0.82
CA VAL A 282 9.97 -7.60 -1.88
C VAL A 282 11.46 -7.42 -1.64
N SER A 283 12.25 -8.49 -1.73
CA SER A 283 13.69 -8.43 -1.50
C SER A 283 14.50 -8.90 -2.69
N PHE A 284 15.67 -8.30 -2.89
CA PHE A 284 16.67 -8.70 -3.89
C PHE A 284 18.09 -8.52 -3.35
N ARG A 285 19.07 -9.20 -3.95
CA ARG A 285 20.48 -9.00 -3.59
C ARG A 285 21.09 -7.87 -4.39
N LEU A 286 21.84 -7.00 -3.73
CA LEU A 286 22.68 -6.00 -4.36
C LEU A 286 24.14 -6.36 -4.08
N ASN A 287 24.91 -6.61 -5.12
CA ASN A 287 26.34 -6.84 -5.03
C ASN A 287 27.05 -5.62 -5.58
N VAL A 288 27.89 -4.99 -4.77
CA VAL A 288 28.68 -3.82 -5.13
C VAL A 288 30.14 -4.22 -5.12
N SER A 289 30.76 -4.31 -6.30
CA SER A 289 32.17 -4.61 -6.43
C SER A 289 33.01 -3.37 -6.07
N SER A 290 34.09 -3.58 -5.32
CA SER A 290 35.09 -2.55 -5.10
C SER A 290 35.80 -2.17 -6.40
N VAL A 291 36.14 -0.90 -6.53
CA VAL A 291 37.07 -0.39 -7.53
C VAL A 291 38.39 -0.18 -6.82
N ASP A 292 39.45 -0.81 -7.31
CA ASP A 292 40.81 -0.43 -6.92
C ASP A 292 41.13 0.94 -7.52
N GLY A 293 40.73 2.01 -6.84
CA GLY A 293 41.01 3.38 -7.29
C GLY A 293 42.46 3.79 -6.98
N GLN A 294 43.14 4.36 -7.97
CA GLN A 294 44.53 4.79 -7.84
C GLN A 294 44.62 6.14 -7.13
N PRO A 295 45.60 6.34 -6.22
CA PRO A 295 46.00 7.66 -5.73
C PRO A 295 46.29 8.62 -6.89
N ALA A 296 45.75 9.84 -6.83
CA ALA A 296 46.08 10.91 -7.78
C ALA A 296 47.05 11.91 -7.12
N PHE A 297 47.94 12.50 -7.92
CA PHE A 297 48.91 13.49 -7.44
C PHE A 297 49.08 14.60 -8.46
N ASP A 298 49.12 15.85 -7.99
CA ASP A 298 49.49 16.97 -8.85
C ASP A 298 51.01 17.13 -8.91
N ARG A 299 51.54 17.15 -10.13
CA ARG A 299 52.97 17.36 -10.39
C ARG A 299 53.25 18.85 -10.49
N GLN A 300 54.23 19.34 -9.76
CA GLN A 300 54.77 20.68 -10.01
C GLN A 300 55.79 20.62 -11.16
N GLY A 301 55.30 20.60 -12.40
CA GLY A 301 56.10 20.83 -13.60
C GLY A 301 57.51 20.21 -13.61
N GLU A 302 58.49 20.99 -14.06
CA GLU A 302 59.92 20.63 -14.09
C GLU A 302 60.63 21.34 -12.92
N LEU A 303 61.29 20.56 -12.05
CA LEU A 303 62.13 21.09 -10.98
C LEU A 303 63.47 21.55 -11.57
N LEU A 304 63.71 22.87 -11.57
CA LEU A 304 64.97 23.47 -12.03
C LEU A 304 65.93 23.66 -10.85
N VAL A 305 67.11 23.08 -10.94
CA VAL A 305 68.14 23.14 -9.89
C VAL A 305 69.48 23.53 -10.51
N PRO A 306 70.21 24.53 -9.99
CA PRO A 306 71.56 24.82 -10.47
C PRO A 306 72.51 23.67 -10.15
N GLU A 307 73.44 23.37 -11.06
CA GLU A 307 74.54 22.45 -10.75
C GLU A 307 75.38 22.95 -9.57
N THR A 308 76.08 22.04 -8.91
CA THR A 308 76.88 22.37 -7.73
C THR A 308 78.32 21.89 -7.89
N MET A 309 79.28 22.70 -7.44
CA MET A 309 80.70 22.29 -7.33
C MET A 309 80.96 21.45 -6.07
N ARG A 310 80.11 21.61 -5.05
CA ARG A 310 80.26 20.94 -3.74
C ARG A 310 79.22 19.86 -3.56
N LEU A 311 79.62 18.81 -2.85
CA LEU A 311 78.74 17.73 -2.41
C LEU A 311 77.97 18.16 -1.15
N PHE A 312 76.66 18.27 -1.27
CA PHE A 312 75.76 18.45 -0.15
C PHE A 312 74.35 17.92 -0.51
N PRO A 313 73.59 17.38 0.47
CA PRO A 313 72.20 17.02 0.26
C PRO A 313 71.34 18.25 -0.04
N GLN A 314 70.43 18.10 -1.01
CA GLN A 314 69.47 19.11 -1.42
C GLN A 314 68.06 18.59 -1.20
N SER A 315 67.20 19.45 -0.68
CA SER A 315 65.82 19.13 -0.31
C SER A 315 64.88 20.17 -0.90
N PHE A 316 63.82 19.72 -1.56
CA PHE A 316 62.81 20.58 -2.17
C PHE A 316 61.42 20.13 -1.72
N SER A 317 60.64 21.04 -1.13
CA SER A 317 59.30 20.73 -0.58
C SER A 317 58.22 20.56 -1.64
N ASP A 318 58.39 21.21 -2.80
CA ASP A 318 57.30 21.41 -3.76
C ASP A 318 57.41 20.46 -4.96
N PHE A 319 57.96 19.26 -4.77
CA PHE A 319 58.16 18.31 -5.88
C PHE A 319 56.83 17.67 -6.33
N LEU A 320 55.94 17.38 -5.37
CA LEU A 320 54.52 17.07 -5.59
C LEU A 320 53.68 18.08 -4.80
N SER A 321 52.68 18.71 -5.44
CA SER A 321 51.89 19.79 -4.79
C SER A 321 50.67 19.30 -4.02
N SER A 322 50.16 18.13 -4.36
CA SER A 322 49.00 17.54 -3.69
C SER A 322 49.03 16.01 -3.82
N ILE A 323 48.47 15.34 -2.81
CA ILE A 323 48.22 13.90 -2.82
C ILE A 323 46.73 13.70 -2.55
N ASP A 324 46.00 13.15 -3.52
CA ASP A 324 44.58 12.81 -3.40
C ASP A 324 44.39 11.29 -3.32
N LEU A 325 43.94 10.84 -2.14
CA LEU A 325 43.60 9.44 -1.88
C LEU A 325 42.09 9.17 -1.99
N SER A 326 41.28 10.11 -2.49
CA SER A 326 39.81 9.99 -2.54
C SER A 326 39.34 8.75 -3.31
N ALA A 327 40.06 8.37 -4.37
CA ALA A 327 39.78 7.16 -5.15
C ALA A 327 40.13 5.85 -4.40
N VAL A 328 40.99 5.91 -3.39
CA VAL A 328 41.38 4.73 -2.58
C VAL A 328 40.31 4.46 -1.52
N PRO A 329 39.77 3.23 -1.39
CA PRO A 329 38.75 2.91 -0.38
C PRO A 329 39.14 3.32 1.05
N PRO A 330 38.21 3.84 1.89
CA PRO A 330 38.53 4.30 3.25
C PRO A 330 39.14 3.23 4.16
N SER A 331 38.81 1.95 3.95
CA SER A 331 39.45 0.83 4.65
C SER A 331 40.95 0.73 4.36
N GLN A 332 41.42 1.24 3.22
CA GLN A 332 42.83 1.30 2.82
C GLN A 332 43.46 2.69 3.09
N ARG A 333 42.66 3.70 3.48
CA ARG A 333 43.15 5.05 3.83
C ARG A 333 43.63 5.16 5.28
N GLY A 334 43.07 4.36 6.20
CA GLY A 334 43.36 4.44 7.65
C GLY A 334 44.78 4.05 8.11
N HIS A 335 45.64 3.65 7.17
CA HIS A 335 47.05 3.30 7.39
C HIS A 335 47.97 4.37 6.78
N ASP A 336 47.77 5.65 7.12
CA ASP A 336 48.59 6.78 6.64
C ASP A 336 50.12 6.63 6.88
N ARG A 337 50.56 5.59 7.59
CA ARG A 337 51.98 5.27 7.84
C ARG A 337 52.58 4.18 6.96
N ASP A 338 51.79 3.53 6.11
CA ASP A 338 52.24 2.37 5.33
C ASP A 338 52.41 2.68 3.82
N TYR A 339 52.16 3.92 3.40
CA TYR A 339 52.43 4.36 2.02
C TYR A 339 53.84 4.94 1.86
N SER A 340 54.51 4.59 0.76
CA SER A 340 55.81 5.14 0.40
C SER A 340 55.94 5.32 -1.11
N PHE A 341 56.66 6.37 -1.54
CA PHE A 341 57.03 6.52 -2.94
C PHE A 341 58.28 5.68 -3.24
N VAL A 342 58.22 4.96 -4.36
CA VAL A 342 59.36 4.23 -4.92
C VAL A 342 59.67 4.83 -6.28
N VAL A 343 60.95 5.15 -6.50
CA VAL A 343 61.45 5.49 -7.84
C VAL A 343 61.59 4.21 -8.64
N VAL A 344 60.74 4.04 -9.65
CA VAL A 344 60.75 2.85 -10.52
C VAL A 344 61.64 3.05 -11.75
N GLN A 345 61.88 4.29 -12.16
CA GLN A 345 62.80 4.62 -13.25
C GLN A 345 63.42 6.01 -13.05
N ASN A 346 64.69 6.15 -13.42
CA ASN A 346 65.38 7.42 -13.54
C ASN A 346 66.11 7.43 -14.90
N SER A 347 65.75 8.35 -15.79
CA SER A 347 66.35 8.40 -17.14
C SER A 347 67.82 8.85 -17.16
N ASN A 348 68.31 9.47 -16.08
CA ASN A 348 69.68 9.96 -15.98
C ASN A 348 70.23 9.82 -14.54
N PRO A 349 70.51 8.58 -14.09
CA PRO A 349 71.00 8.33 -12.74
C PRO A 349 72.40 8.91 -12.49
N SER A 350 73.17 9.19 -13.56
CA SER A 350 74.49 9.81 -13.44
C SER A 350 74.47 11.23 -12.86
N LEU A 351 73.35 11.96 -12.88
CA LEU A 351 73.27 13.28 -12.23
C LEU A 351 73.37 13.20 -10.70
N PHE A 352 73.01 12.05 -10.12
CA PHE A 352 72.84 11.89 -8.69
C PHE A 352 73.97 11.04 -8.09
N LEU A 353 74.47 11.49 -6.94
CA LEU A 353 75.30 10.71 -6.03
C LEU A 353 74.44 9.90 -5.06
N ASP A 354 73.31 10.47 -4.63
CA ASP A 354 72.30 9.86 -3.76
C ASP A 354 70.90 10.41 -4.11
N GLY A 355 69.85 9.60 -3.93
CA GLY A 355 68.48 9.91 -4.35
C GLY A 355 68.23 9.83 -5.88
N PRO A 356 67.11 10.38 -6.39
CA PRO A 356 66.10 11.15 -5.67
C PRO A 356 65.16 10.30 -4.80
N ASN A 357 64.93 10.74 -3.56
CA ASN A 357 64.02 10.11 -2.61
C ASN A 357 62.83 11.02 -2.38
N VAL A 358 61.60 10.53 -2.60
CA VAL A 358 60.38 11.32 -2.43
C VAL A 358 59.70 10.94 -1.12
N SER A 359 59.43 11.92 -0.29
CA SER A 359 58.80 11.75 1.02
C SER A 359 57.27 11.70 0.91
N PHE A 360 56.65 10.76 1.62
CA PHE A 360 55.20 10.73 1.84
C PHE A 360 54.88 11.14 3.29
N PRO A 361 53.79 11.89 3.56
CA PRO A 361 52.85 12.47 2.60
C PRO A 361 53.28 13.87 2.08
N SER A 362 54.44 14.37 2.48
CA SER A 362 54.83 15.76 2.20
C SER A 362 55.07 16.06 0.72
N GLY A 363 55.36 15.05 -0.10
CA GLY A 363 55.62 15.24 -1.53
C GLY A 363 56.98 15.90 -1.82
N GLY A 364 57.83 16.10 -0.82
CA GLY A 364 59.17 16.67 -0.99
C GLY A 364 60.16 15.67 -1.57
N VAL A 365 61.19 16.16 -2.26
CA VAL A 365 62.27 15.33 -2.81
C VAL A 365 63.63 15.70 -2.23
N ASP A 366 64.40 14.68 -1.91
CA ASP A 366 65.77 14.78 -1.42
C ASP A 366 66.74 14.08 -2.37
N PHE A 367 67.82 14.76 -2.74
CA PHE A 367 68.91 14.16 -3.52
C PHE A 367 70.25 14.87 -3.29
N THR A 368 71.35 14.20 -3.66
CA THR A 368 72.68 14.81 -3.74
C THR A 368 73.15 14.75 -5.18
N LEU A 369 73.45 15.90 -5.79
CA LEU A 369 73.99 15.94 -7.15
C LEU A 369 75.47 15.54 -7.18
N ARG A 370 75.92 14.99 -8.31
CA ARG A 370 77.36 14.87 -8.58
C ARG A 370 77.94 16.26 -8.90
N PRO A 371 79.18 16.55 -8.47
CA PRO A 371 79.79 17.83 -8.76
C PRO A 371 79.89 18.07 -10.26
N PHE A 372 79.54 19.27 -10.71
CA PHE A 372 79.57 19.71 -12.12
C PHE A 372 78.69 18.88 -13.08
N ALA A 373 77.75 18.07 -12.55
CA ALA A 373 76.84 17.31 -13.38
C ALA A 373 75.63 18.17 -13.72
N ASN A 374 75.42 18.42 -15.01
CA ASN A 374 74.27 19.14 -15.54
C ASN A 374 73.51 18.27 -16.56
N GLY A 375 72.22 18.55 -16.77
CA GLY A 375 71.36 17.76 -17.66
C GLY A 375 69.93 17.64 -17.13
N HIS A 376 69.17 16.68 -17.63
CA HIS A 376 67.82 16.38 -17.14
C HIS A 376 67.67 14.91 -16.78
N ALA A 377 66.77 14.64 -15.84
CA ALA A 377 66.32 13.32 -15.42
C ALA A 377 64.80 13.30 -15.32
N ASP A 378 64.19 12.33 -16.00
CA ASP A 378 62.78 11.98 -15.83
C ASP A 378 62.71 10.89 -14.75
N ILE A 379 62.03 11.21 -13.66
CA ILE A 379 61.87 10.37 -12.48
C ILE A 379 60.46 9.79 -12.50
N ALA A 380 60.35 8.49 -12.74
CA ALA A 380 59.09 7.77 -12.65
C ALA A 380 58.88 7.26 -11.21
N LEU A 381 57.80 7.71 -10.59
CA LEU A 381 57.44 7.43 -9.21
C LEU A 381 56.23 6.50 -9.15
N ARG A 382 56.20 5.62 -8.15
CA ARG A 382 55.04 4.79 -7.84
C ARG A 382 54.75 4.85 -6.35
N LEU A 383 53.50 5.06 -5.96
CA LEU A 383 53.09 4.94 -4.56
C LEU A 383 52.79 3.46 -4.25
N VAL A 384 53.39 2.94 -3.19
CA VAL A 384 53.21 1.55 -2.75
C VAL A 384 52.63 1.56 -1.34
N GLY A 385 51.56 0.78 -1.12
CA GLY A 385 50.91 0.56 0.18
C GLY A 385 50.74 -0.93 0.51
N PRO A 386 50.35 -1.28 1.74
CA PRO A 386 50.42 -2.64 2.27
C PRO A 386 49.40 -3.62 1.67
N ASP A 387 48.27 -3.12 1.15
CA ASP A 387 47.15 -3.94 0.65
C ASP A 387 46.88 -3.78 -0.86
N VAL A 388 47.81 -3.18 -1.62
CA VAL A 388 47.68 -3.12 -3.08
C VAL A 388 47.89 -4.54 -3.62
N ARG A 389 46.79 -5.20 -4.03
CA ARG A 389 46.82 -6.60 -4.53
C ARG A 389 47.74 -6.79 -5.73
N ASP A 390 48.00 -5.74 -6.49
CA ASP A 390 49.02 -5.70 -7.54
C ASP A 390 49.70 -4.31 -7.59
N PRO A 391 50.82 -4.12 -6.88
CA PRO A 391 51.59 -2.88 -6.92
C PRO A 391 52.13 -2.55 -8.31
N GLU A 392 52.18 -3.54 -9.23
CA GLU A 392 52.67 -3.36 -10.60
C GLU A 392 51.60 -2.89 -11.58
N ALA A 393 50.31 -2.98 -11.21
CA ALA A 393 49.21 -2.48 -12.01
C ALA A 393 49.06 -0.94 -11.99
N LEU A 394 49.77 -0.24 -11.08
CA LEU A 394 49.74 1.21 -10.96
C LEU A 394 50.65 1.87 -12.00
N ALA A 395 50.10 2.76 -12.82
CA ALA A 395 50.88 3.54 -13.77
C ALA A 395 51.80 4.53 -13.03
N PRO A 396 53.11 4.58 -13.34
CA PRO A 396 54.00 5.49 -12.64
C PRO A 396 53.78 6.94 -13.08
N VAL A 397 54.03 7.85 -12.15
CA VAL A 397 53.97 9.30 -12.34
C VAL A 397 55.37 9.80 -12.68
N THR A 398 55.55 10.41 -13.86
CA THR A 398 56.84 10.97 -14.27
C THR A 398 56.95 12.45 -13.93
N VAL A 399 57.97 12.83 -13.17
CA VAL A 399 58.34 14.21 -12.84
C VAL A 399 59.75 14.49 -13.36
N LYS A 400 60.03 15.71 -13.82
CA LYS A 400 61.31 16.07 -14.42
C LYS A 400 62.17 16.90 -13.46
N ILE A 401 63.42 16.51 -13.30
CA ILE A 401 64.46 17.30 -12.62
C ILE A 401 65.46 17.74 -13.68
N SER A 402 65.69 19.05 -13.79
CA SER A 402 66.70 19.62 -14.68
C SER A 402 67.76 20.36 -13.89
N VAL A 403 68.98 19.85 -13.99
CA VAL A 403 70.16 20.45 -13.43
C VAL A 403 70.74 21.43 -14.45
N ILE A 404 70.53 22.72 -14.22
CA ILE A 404 70.95 23.79 -15.12
C ILE A 404 72.44 24.08 -14.91
N PRO A 405 73.23 24.20 -16.00
CA PRO A 405 74.65 24.53 -15.88
C PRO A 405 74.82 25.93 -15.31
N VAL A 406 75.84 26.10 -14.47
CA VAL A 406 76.23 27.36 -13.85
C VAL A 406 77.61 27.72 -14.38
N ASN A 407 77.84 28.99 -14.69
CA ASN A 407 79.14 29.42 -15.16
C ASN A 407 80.17 29.36 -14.01
N ASP A 408 81.02 28.33 -14.03
CA ASP A 408 82.10 28.18 -13.07
C ASP A 408 83.29 29.10 -13.37
N PRO A 409 84.01 29.58 -12.33
CA PRO A 409 85.29 30.26 -12.52
C PRO A 409 86.33 29.31 -13.13
N PRO A 410 87.24 29.82 -13.98
CA PRO A 410 88.25 29.03 -14.69
C PRO A 410 89.27 28.34 -13.78
#